data_AF-A0A2N6AD76-F1
#
_entry.id   AF-A0A2N6AD76-F1
#
_cell.length_a   1.000
_cell.length_b   1.000
_cell.length_c   1.000
_cell.angle_alpha   90.00
_cell.angle_beta   90.00
_cell.angle_gamma   90.00
#
_symmetry.space_group_name_H-M   'P 1'
#
loop_
_entity.id
_entity.type
_entity.pdbx_description
1 polymer ?
#
loop_
_entity_poly.entity_id
_entity_poly.type
_entity_poly.pdbx_seq_one_letter_code
_entity_poly.pdbx_strand_id
1 'polypeptide(L)'
;MAQENNQFDFLSTYIEALLVNNGLDDLSEEQKNVYIPQIMAHVEERIGLEVLPKLNDTQLDEFAKLTEGETTPEQWRDFWNTSIPSFEEDIKKILETFAGRVSQILSKNA
;
A
#
# COMPACT_ATOMS: atom_id res chain seq x y z
N MET A 1 -2.28 22.58 -0.13
CA MET A 1 -3.17 21.50 0.34
C MET A 1 -2.35 20.23 0.33
N ALA A 2 -2.42 19.47 1.44
CA ALA A 2 -1.75 18.20 1.77
C ALA A 2 -0.38 17.91 1.10
N GLN A 3 0.68 17.99 1.89
CA GLN A 3 1.98 17.42 1.57
C GLN A 3 1.81 15.88 1.60
N GLU A 4 1.83 15.24 0.43
CA GLU A 4 1.76 13.78 0.30
C GLU A 4 3.04 13.15 0.84
N ASN A 5 3.05 12.83 2.14
CA ASN A 5 4.01 11.88 2.72
C ASN A 5 3.62 10.48 2.25
N ASN A 6 3.94 10.13 1.01
CA ASN A 6 3.69 8.80 0.45
C ASN A 6 4.71 7.80 1.03
N GLN A 7 4.44 7.31 2.24
CA GLN A 7 5.20 6.23 2.88
C GLN A 7 5.31 4.97 1.98
N PHE A 8 4.45 4.87 0.96
CA PHE A 8 4.35 3.76 0.05
C PHE A 8 4.28 4.18 -1.43
N ASP A 9 5.14 5.09 -1.89
CA ASP A 9 5.18 5.55 -3.30
C ASP A 9 5.19 4.41 -4.34
N PHE A 10 5.77 3.25 -4.02
CA PHE A 10 5.79 2.06 -4.89
C PHE A 10 4.42 1.41 -5.11
N LEU A 11 3.43 1.68 -4.26
CA LEU A 11 2.08 1.10 -4.37
C LEU A 11 1.34 1.62 -5.60
N SER A 12 1.59 2.86 -6.02
CA SER A 12 0.99 3.46 -7.21
C SER A 12 1.21 2.58 -8.45
N THR A 13 2.47 2.25 -8.75
CA THR A 13 2.87 1.38 -9.86
C THR A 13 2.30 -0.03 -9.72
N TYR A 14 2.23 -0.56 -8.49
CA TYR A 14 1.64 -1.87 -8.25
C TYR A 14 0.14 -1.89 -8.54
N ILE A 15 -0.59 -0.87 -8.10
CA ILE A 15 -2.04 -0.75 -8.29
C ILE A 15 -2.38 -0.58 -9.78
N GLU A 16 -1.61 0.22 -10.51
CA GLU A 16 -1.75 0.35 -11.95
C GLU A 16 -1.57 -1.00 -12.66
N ALA A 17 -0.51 -1.73 -12.34
CA ALA A 17 -0.27 -3.06 -12.90
C ALA A 17 -1.41 -4.05 -12.54
N LEU A 18 -1.95 -3.96 -11.32
CA LEU A 18 -3.07 -4.76 -10.86
C LEU A 18 -4.35 -4.47 -11.64
N LEU A 19 -4.66 -3.21 -11.92
CA LEU A 19 -5.82 -2.83 -12.74
C LEU A 19 -5.69 -3.39 -14.16
N VAL A 20 -4.52 -3.21 -14.79
CA VAL A 20 -4.22 -3.76 -16.12
C VAL A 20 -4.36 -5.28 -16.15
N ASN A 21 -3.77 -5.99 -15.19
CA ASN A 21 -3.83 -7.46 -15.11
C ASN A 21 -5.25 -8.01 -14.89
N ASN A 22 -6.21 -7.15 -14.51
CA ASN A 22 -7.61 -7.51 -14.27
C ASN A 22 -8.55 -7.03 -15.38
N GLY A 23 -8.02 -6.64 -16.55
CA GLY A 23 -8.83 -6.19 -17.69
C GLY A 23 -9.48 -4.82 -17.48
N LEU A 24 -8.89 -4.00 -16.60
CA LEU A 24 -9.22 -2.59 -16.41
C LEU A 24 -8.15 -1.67 -17.03
N ASP A 25 -7.45 -2.15 -18.05
CA ASP A 25 -6.50 -1.37 -18.86
C ASP A 25 -7.19 -0.28 -19.67
N ASP A 26 -8.48 -0.45 -19.98
CA ASP A 26 -9.33 0.51 -20.70
C ASP A 26 -9.91 1.65 -19.83
N LEU A 27 -9.49 1.77 -18.56
CA LEU A 27 -9.90 2.92 -17.75
C LEU A 27 -9.37 4.23 -18.34
N SER A 28 -10.25 5.22 -18.49
CA SER A 28 -9.82 6.56 -18.90
C SER A 28 -8.92 7.18 -17.83
N GLU A 29 -8.08 8.14 -18.21
CA GLU A 29 -7.24 8.87 -17.25
C GLU A 29 -8.07 9.56 -16.14
N GLU A 30 -9.27 10.03 -16.47
CA GLU A 30 -10.21 10.58 -15.49
C GLU A 30 -10.68 9.52 -14.48
N GLN A 31 -10.97 8.30 -14.94
CA GLN A 31 -11.35 7.19 -14.07
C GLN A 31 -10.17 6.74 -13.20
N LYS A 32 -8.96 6.64 -13.77
CA LYS A 32 -7.74 6.32 -13.02
C LYS A 32 -7.49 7.32 -11.90
N ASN A 33 -7.59 8.63 -12.18
CA ASN A 33 -7.42 9.69 -11.20
C ASN A 33 -8.45 9.65 -10.05
N VAL A 34 -9.61 9.04 -10.26
CA VAL A 34 -10.63 8.85 -9.22
C VAL A 34 -10.39 7.57 -8.42
N TYR A 35 -10.14 6.44 -9.10
CA TYR A 35 -10.13 5.13 -8.46
C TYR A 35 -8.77 4.73 -7.89
N ILE A 36 -7.65 5.09 -8.52
CA ILE A 36 -6.31 4.71 -8.05
C ILE A 36 -6.04 5.25 -6.64
N PRO A 37 -6.29 6.54 -6.31
CA PRO A 37 -6.04 7.03 -4.94
C PRO A 37 -6.90 6.33 -3.89
N GLN A 38 -8.15 5.99 -4.22
CA GLN A 38 -9.06 5.27 -3.31
C GLN A 38 -8.59 3.84 -3.06
N ILE A 39 -8.17 3.15 -4.12
CA ILE A 39 -7.60 1.81 -4.02
C ILE A 39 -6.30 1.84 -3.21
N MET A 40 -5.47 2.86 -3.41
CA MET A 40 -4.22 3.04 -2.68
C MET A 40 -4.47 3.22 -1.18
N ALA A 41 -5.35 4.14 -0.79
CA ALA A 41 -5.70 4.34 0.62
C ALA A 41 -6.21 3.04 1.28
N HIS A 42 -7.00 2.25 0.54
CA HIS A 42 -7.48 0.96 1.01
C HIS A 42 -6.38 -0.09 1.17
N VAL A 43 -5.38 -0.10 0.30
CA VAL A 43 -4.23 -0.99 0.41
C VAL A 43 -3.32 -0.56 1.56
N GLU A 44 -3.05 0.74 1.70
CA GLU A 44 -2.27 1.32 2.79
C GLU A 44 -2.90 1.02 4.16
N GLU A 45 -4.22 1.18 4.29
CA GLU A 45 -4.96 0.82 5.50
C GLU A 45 -4.76 -0.66 5.86
N ARG A 46 -4.85 -1.56 4.89
CA ARG A 46 -4.64 -3.01 5.10
C ARG A 46 -3.21 -3.33 5.50
N ILE A 47 -2.23 -2.67 4.88
CA ILE A 47 -0.83 -2.79 5.26
C ILE A 47 -0.66 -2.35 6.71
N GLY A 48 -1.14 -1.16 7.07
CA GLY A 48 -1.09 -0.62 8.43
C GLY A 48 -1.69 -1.57 9.48
N LEU A 49 -2.89 -2.10 9.21
CA LEU A 49 -3.57 -3.05 10.10
C LEU A 49 -2.83 -4.38 10.29
N GLU A 50 -2.05 -4.82 9.29
CA GLU A 50 -1.26 -6.04 9.37
C GLU A 50 0.09 -5.81 10.06
N VAL A 51 0.75 -4.69 9.78
CA VAL A 51 2.15 -4.47 10.19
C VAL A 51 2.29 -3.74 11.53
N LEU A 52 1.39 -2.79 11.85
CA LEU A 52 1.47 -2.04 13.11
C LEU A 52 1.36 -2.93 14.35
N PRO A 53 0.49 -3.96 14.41
CA PRO A 53 0.42 -4.86 15.57
C PRO A 53 1.68 -5.73 15.78
N LYS A 54 2.57 -5.80 14.79
CA LYS A 54 3.83 -6.57 14.86
C LYS A 54 4.96 -5.77 15.51
N LEU A 55 4.79 -4.46 15.66
CA LEU A 55 5.75 -3.58 16.31
C LEU A 55 5.67 -3.74 17.83
N ASN A 56 6.82 -3.76 18.48
CA ASN A 56 6.91 -3.60 19.93
C ASN A 56 6.91 -2.12 20.35
N ASP A 57 6.84 -1.85 21.66
CA ASP A 57 6.76 -0.47 22.19
C ASP A 57 7.90 0.45 21.70
N THR A 58 9.13 -0.06 21.63
CA THR A 58 10.28 0.73 21.15
C THR A 58 10.16 1.06 19.66
N GLN A 59 9.68 0.09 18.86
CA GLN A 59 9.47 0.28 17.43
C GLN A 59 8.27 1.20 17.14
N LEU A 60 7.24 1.19 18.00
CA LEU A 60 6.11 2.12 17.92
C LEU A 60 6.54 3.56 18.20
N ASP A 61 7.42 3.76 19.20
CA ASP A 61 8.00 5.09 19.47
C ASP A 61 8.87 5.59 18.31
N GLU A 62 9.62 4.70 17.66
CA GLU A 62 10.39 5.02 16.47
C GLU A 62 9.49 5.35 15.27
N PHE A 63 8.46 4.54 15.04
CA PHE A 63 7.43 4.82 14.04
C PHE A 63 6.81 6.20 14.23
N ALA A 64 6.40 6.55 15.45
CA ALA A 64 5.83 7.87 15.76
C ALA A 64 6.78 9.01 15.38
N LYS A 65 8.07 8.90 15.73
CA LYS A 65 9.08 9.90 15.36
C LYS A 65 9.25 10.03 13.85
N LEU A 66 9.23 8.92 13.12
CA LEU A 66 9.32 8.92 11.66
C LEU A 66 8.07 9.56 11.03
N THR A 67 6.89 9.43 11.63
CA THR A 67 5.67 10.09 11.14
C THR A 67 5.63 11.60 11.38
N GLU A 68 6.28 12.09 12.42
CA GLU A 68 6.32 13.52 12.78
C GLU A 68 7.34 14.33 11.97
N GLY A 69 8.35 13.66 11.38
CA GLY A 69 9.43 14.27 10.64
C GLY A 69 9.30 14.20 9.11
N GLU A 70 10.21 14.88 8.41
CA GLU A 70 10.46 14.64 6.98
C GLU A 70 11.28 13.36 6.83
N THR A 71 10.59 12.22 6.74
CA THR A 71 11.22 10.90 6.60
C THR A 71 11.30 10.49 5.14
N THR A 72 12.49 10.11 4.67
CA THR A 72 12.70 9.69 3.28
C THR A 72 12.15 8.28 3.01
N PRO A 73 11.86 7.93 1.75
CA PRO A 73 11.43 6.57 1.39
C PRO A 73 12.43 5.48 1.83
N GLU A 74 13.74 5.75 1.75
CA GLU A 74 14.78 4.83 2.20
C GLU A 74 14.70 4.60 3.72
N GLN A 75 14.50 5.66 4.50
CA GLN A 75 14.36 5.56 5.95
C GLN A 75 13.13 4.73 6.35
N TRP A 76 12.00 4.91 5.64
CA TRP A 76 10.82 4.06 5.83
C TRP A 76 11.11 2.60 5.52
N ARG A 77 11.77 2.33 4.38
CA ARG A 77 12.14 0.96 3.99
C ARG A 77 13.02 0.29 5.05
N ASP A 78 14.05 1.00 5.51
CA ASP A 78 14.99 0.49 6.50
C ASP A 78 14.31 0.21 7.84
N PHE A 79 13.44 1.12 8.31
CA PHE A 79 12.63 0.92 9.51
C PHE A 79 11.79 -0.35 9.41
N TRP A 80 11.04 -0.52 8.32
CA TRP A 80 10.13 -1.64 8.17
C TRP A 80 10.85 -2.98 8.06
N ASN A 81 11.91 -3.04 7.24
CA ASN A 81 12.69 -4.27 7.07
C ASN A 81 13.46 -4.66 8.33
N THR A 82 13.88 -3.68 9.13
CA THR A 82 14.53 -3.94 10.43
C THR A 82 13.52 -4.35 11.49
N SER A 83 12.35 -3.71 11.51
CA SER A 83 11.35 -3.93 12.55
C SER A 83 10.55 -5.21 12.36
N ILE A 84 10.30 -5.60 11.11
CA ILE A 84 9.45 -6.73 10.75
C ILE A 84 10.19 -7.56 9.69
N PRO A 85 10.84 -8.68 10.07
CA PRO A 85 11.61 -9.51 9.13
C PRO A 85 10.77 -10.09 7.97
N SER A 86 9.46 -10.24 8.17
CA SER A 86 8.51 -10.72 7.15
C SER A 86 7.86 -9.60 6.33
N PHE A 87 8.28 -8.34 6.49
CA PHE A 87 7.57 -7.18 5.94
C PHE A 87 7.26 -7.29 4.45
N GLU A 88 8.26 -7.60 3.63
CA GLU A 88 8.09 -7.73 2.18
C GLU A 88 7.15 -8.89 1.79
N GLU A 89 7.22 -10.01 2.51
CA GLU A 89 6.35 -11.16 2.28
C GLU A 89 4.91 -10.86 2.69
N ASP A 90 4.72 -10.14 3.80
CA ASP A 90 3.40 -9.74 4.30
C ASP A 90 2.74 -8.75 3.34
N ILE A 91 3.48 -7.73 2.87
CA ILE A 91 2.99 -6.80 1.83
C ILE A 91 2.59 -7.59 0.59
N LYS A 92 3.45 -8.49 0.10
CA LYS A 92 3.14 -9.30 -1.08
C LYS A 92 1.83 -10.07 -0.91
N LYS A 93 1.61 -10.73 0.24
CA LYS A 93 0.37 -11.48 0.53
C LYS A 93 -0.86 -10.58 0.58
N ILE A 94 -0.75 -9.40 1.20
CA ILE A 94 -1.85 -8.41 1.25
C ILE A 94 -2.23 -7.99 -0.15
N LEU A 95 -1.23 -7.66 -0.96
CA LEU A 95 -1.40 -7.23 -2.33
C LEU A 95 -2.00 -8.32 -3.23
N GLU A 96 -1.51 -9.56 -3.13
CA GLU A 96 -2.07 -10.73 -3.83
C GLU A 96 -3.52 -11.02 -3.42
N THR A 97 -3.82 -10.94 -2.11
CA THR A 97 -5.18 -11.13 -1.58
C THR A 97 -6.10 -10.03 -2.09
N PHE A 98 -5.64 -8.79 -2.09
CA PHE A 98 -6.37 -7.64 -2.60
C PHE A 98 -6.65 -7.80 -4.10
N ALA A 99 -5.63 -8.16 -4.89
CA ALA A 99 -5.76 -8.45 -6.32
C ALA A 99 -6.80 -9.53 -6.57
N GLY A 100 -6.71 -10.68 -5.88
CA GLY A 100 -7.65 -11.77 -6.03
C GLY A 100 -9.09 -11.37 -5.70
N ARG A 101 -9.30 -10.53 -4.69
CA ARG A 101 -10.64 -10.00 -4.37
C ARG A 101 -11.17 -9.07 -5.47
N VAL A 102 -10.32 -8.19 -6.00
CA VAL A 102 -10.67 -7.32 -7.13
C VAL A 102 -11.05 -8.17 -8.35
N SER A 103 -10.24 -9.16 -8.71
CA SER A 103 -10.54 -10.10 -9.82
C SER A 103 -11.90 -10.79 -9.63
N GLN A 104 -12.20 -11.26 -8.42
CA GLN A 104 -13.46 -11.95 -8.12
C GLN A 104 -14.69 -11.04 -8.24
N ILE A 105 -14.56 -9.77 -7.87
CA ILE A 105 -15.65 -8.79 -7.99
C ILE A 105 -15.90 -8.48 -9.47
N LEU A 106 -14.84 -8.28 -10.25
CA LEU A 106 -14.94 -7.92 -11.66
C LEU A 106 -15.41 -9.09 -12.53
N SER A 107 -14.87 -10.30 -12.32
CA SER A 107 -15.24 -11.51 -13.09
C SER A 107 -16.68 -11.97 -12.88
N LYS A 108 -17.33 -11.61 -11.76
CA LYS A 108 -18.75 -11.92 -11.53
C LYS A 108 -19.72 -11.02 -12.29
N ASN A 109 -19.23 -9.96 -12.92
CA ASN A 109 -20.01 -9.01 -13.72
C ASN A 109 -19.72 -9.12 -15.24
N ALA A 110 -18.94 -10.12 -15.67
CA ALA A 110 -18.61 -10.39 -17.07
C ALA A 110 -19.49 -11.52 -17.65
#